data_AF-K1KRW8-F1
#
_entry.id   AF-K1KRW8-F1
#
_cell.length_a   1.000
_cell.length_b   1.000
_cell.length_c   1.000
_cell.angle_alpha   90.00
_cell.angle_beta   90.00
_cell.angle_gamma   90.00
#
_symmetry.space_group_name_H-M   'P 1'
#
loop_
_entity.id
_entity.type
_entity.pdbx_description
1 polymer ?
#
loop_
_entity_poly.entity_id
_entity_poly.type
_entity_poly.pdbx_seq_one_letter_code
_entity_poly.pdbx_strand_id
1 'polypeptide(L)'
;MGLTGKCAVVTGASRGIGRAIALQLASEGAKVVVNYSGSEQKAQEVVEEIKANGGEAIAVQANVADTDSVQNLMKTALDTYGSIDILVNNAGITRDNLLMRMKDDEWDDVINTNLKGVFLCTKAVTRQMMKQRAGRIINISSIVGVAGNAGQANYVAAKAGVIGLTKTTAQELASRNILVNAIAPGFITTEMTEGLPEDLKEGMLKQIPLAKLGQPEDIAKAVVFFASDSSNYITGQTLQIDGGMVMA
;
A
#
# COMPACT_ATOMS: atom_id res chain seq x y z
N MET A 1 12.60 -13.12 -11.48
CA MET A 1 11.60 -12.03 -11.47
C MET A 1 12.37 -10.78 -11.86
N GLY A 2 11.80 -9.90 -12.69
CA GLY A 2 12.56 -8.79 -13.26
C GLY A 2 11.63 -7.63 -13.53
N LEU A 3 11.54 -6.73 -12.57
CA LEU A 3 10.87 -5.43 -12.71
C LEU A 3 11.83 -4.39 -13.34
N THR A 4 12.93 -4.85 -13.94
CA THR A 4 13.92 -4.02 -14.62
C THR A 4 13.26 -3.04 -15.59
N GLY A 5 13.54 -1.76 -15.36
CA GLY A 5 13.03 -0.68 -16.21
C GLY A 5 11.56 -0.29 -15.93
N LYS A 6 10.90 -0.91 -14.95
CA LYS A 6 9.56 -0.50 -14.49
C LYS A 6 9.65 0.64 -13.50
N CYS A 7 8.77 1.62 -13.62
CA CYS A 7 8.62 2.68 -12.63
C CYS A 7 7.53 2.32 -11.61
N ALA A 8 7.87 2.31 -10.33
CA ALA A 8 6.97 2.05 -9.22
C ALA A 8 6.80 3.27 -8.31
N VAL A 9 5.55 3.67 -8.07
CA VAL A 9 5.20 4.69 -7.06
C VAL A 9 4.67 3.99 -5.82
N VAL A 10 5.32 4.18 -4.67
CA VAL A 10 4.90 3.59 -3.39
C VAL A 10 4.52 4.71 -2.43
N THR A 11 3.23 4.77 -2.08
CA THR A 11 2.73 5.79 -1.13
C THR A 11 3.03 5.40 0.31
N GLY A 12 3.39 6.37 1.16
CA GLY A 12 3.75 6.12 2.55
C GLY A 12 4.97 5.18 2.71
N ALA A 13 5.99 5.36 1.87
CA ALA A 13 7.14 4.46 1.74
C ALA A 13 8.31 4.78 2.67
N SER A 14 8.18 5.76 3.56
CA SER A 14 9.29 6.18 4.43
C SER A 14 9.60 5.21 5.57
N ARG A 15 8.72 4.26 5.91
CA ARG A 15 8.93 3.30 7.01
C ARG A 15 8.03 2.07 6.89
N GLY A 16 8.26 1.09 7.79
CA GLY A 16 7.43 -0.11 7.94
C GLY A 16 7.21 -0.86 6.63
N ILE A 17 5.95 -1.26 6.37
CA ILE A 17 5.55 -1.99 5.16
C ILE A 17 5.92 -1.24 3.89
N GLY A 18 5.68 0.07 3.83
CA GLY A 18 5.99 0.89 2.65
C GLY A 18 7.48 0.90 2.31
N ARG A 19 8.35 1.01 3.33
CA ARG A 19 9.81 0.91 3.16
C ARG A 19 10.21 -0.46 2.62
N ALA A 20 9.71 -1.54 3.22
CA ALA A 20 10.03 -2.90 2.77
C ALA A 20 9.57 -3.14 1.33
N ILE A 21 8.39 -2.63 0.95
CA ILE A 21 7.91 -2.67 -0.44
C ILE A 21 8.85 -1.93 -1.38
N ALA A 22 9.27 -0.70 -1.03
CA ALA A 22 10.16 0.09 -1.87
C ALA A 22 11.51 -0.59 -2.10
N LEU A 23 12.13 -1.11 -1.03
CA LEU A 23 13.40 -1.84 -1.10
C LEU A 23 13.26 -3.12 -1.93
N GLN A 24 12.19 -3.90 -1.71
CA GLN A 24 11.99 -5.15 -2.43
C GLN A 24 11.74 -4.89 -3.93
N LEU A 25 10.91 -3.91 -4.31
CA LEU A 25 10.68 -3.54 -5.71
C LEU A 25 11.98 -3.09 -6.38
N ALA A 26 12.80 -2.28 -5.70
CA ALA A 26 14.08 -1.84 -6.21
C ALA A 26 15.07 -3.01 -6.41
N SER A 27 15.09 -3.97 -5.47
CA SER A 27 15.93 -5.18 -5.57
C SER A 27 15.58 -6.06 -6.78
N GLU A 28 14.33 -5.98 -7.26
CA GLU A 28 13.85 -6.64 -8.48
C GLU A 28 14.08 -5.80 -9.75
N GLY A 29 14.72 -4.64 -9.65
CA GLY A 29 15.10 -3.77 -10.76
C GLY A 29 14.13 -2.62 -11.08
N ALA A 30 13.10 -2.39 -10.26
CA ALA A 30 12.21 -1.26 -10.46
C ALA A 30 12.88 0.07 -10.08
N LYS A 31 12.53 1.15 -10.78
CA LYS A 31 12.82 2.52 -10.39
C LYS A 31 11.74 2.98 -9.42
N VAL A 32 12.10 3.43 -8.23
CA VAL A 32 11.12 3.62 -7.14
C VAL A 32 10.95 5.10 -6.76
N VAL A 33 9.71 5.56 -6.78
CA VAL A 33 9.30 6.83 -6.19
C VAL A 33 8.82 6.56 -4.76
N VAL A 34 9.62 7.00 -3.80
CA VAL A 34 9.36 6.89 -2.36
C VAL A 34 8.52 8.09 -1.94
N ASN A 35 7.19 7.92 -1.86
CA ASN A 35 6.33 8.99 -1.37
C ASN A 35 6.30 9.03 0.17
N TYR A 36 6.32 10.23 0.72
CA TYR A 36 6.13 10.51 2.13
C TYR A 36 5.24 11.75 2.34
N SER A 37 4.64 11.88 3.53
CA SER A 37 3.88 13.08 3.89
C SER A 37 4.62 13.97 4.91
N GLY A 38 5.26 13.39 5.93
CA GLY A 38 5.79 14.15 7.08
C GLY A 38 7.18 13.74 7.58
N SER A 39 7.88 12.81 6.94
CA SER A 39 9.20 12.34 7.38
C SER A 39 10.18 12.27 6.22
N GLU A 40 10.63 13.45 5.77
CA GLU A 40 11.59 13.58 4.66
C GLU A 40 12.87 12.79 4.91
N GLN A 41 13.47 12.94 6.10
CA GLN A 41 14.70 12.24 6.46
C GLN A 41 14.55 10.71 6.28
N LYS A 42 13.50 10.11 6.86
CA LYS A 42 13.25 8.66 6.72
C LYS A 42 13.03 8.24 5.26
N ALA A 43 12.36 9.06 4.46
CA ALA A 43 12.17 8.77 3.04
C ALA A 43 13.49 8.82 2.27
N GLN A 44 14.35 9.78 2.61
CA GLN A 44 15.66 9.95 2.00
C GLN A 44 16.61 8.81 2.38
N GLU A 45 16.57 8.32 3.62
CA GLU A 45 17.29 7.12 4.07
C GLU A 45 16.93 5.89 3.19
N VAL A 46 15.65 5.70 2.87
CA VAL A 46 15.20 4.63 1.97
C VAL A 46 15.77 4.81 0.56
N VAL A 47 15.78 6.03 0.04
CA VAL A 47 16.34 6.34 -1.29
C VAL A 47 17.84 6.05 -1.32
N GLU A 48 18.57 6.45 -0.28
CA GLU A 48 20.02 6.24 -0.15
C GLU A 48 20.35 4.75 -0.08
N GLU A 49 19.58 3.98 0.68
CA GLU A 49 19.75 2.53 0.76
C GLU A 49 19.46 1.83 -0.57
N ILE A 50 18.42 2.25 -1.31
CA ILE A 50 18.15 1.74 -2.66
C ILE A 50 19.34 2.01 -3.57
N LYS A 51 19.88 3.24 -3.56
CA LYS A 51 21.02 3.63 -4.39
C LYS A 51 22.31 2.91 -3.99
N ALA A 52 22.56 2.72 -2.70
CA ALA A 52 23.71 1.99 -2.18
C ALA A 52 23.71 0.52 -2.65
N ASN A 53 22.52 -0.06 -2.83
CA ASN A 53 22.32 -1.40 -3.38
C ASN A 53 22.25 -1.43 -4.92
N GLY A 54 22.57 -0.33 -5.61
CA GLY A 54 22.63 -0.25 -7.08
C GLY A 54 21.29 0.01 -7.77
N GLY A 55 20.23 0.31 -7.03
CA GLY A 55 18.91 0.66 -7.59
C GLY A 55 18.75 2.16 -7.88
N GLU A 56 17.62 2.51 -8.50
CA GLU A 56 17.23 3.90 -8.77
C GLU A 56 16.02 4.30 -7.92
N ALA A 57 16.12 5.40 -7.17
CA ALA A 57 14.99 5.95 -6.44
C ALA A 57 15.05 7.48 -6.26
N ILE A 58 13.88 8.07 -6.06
CA ILE A 58 13.68 9.47 -5.65
C ILE A 58 12.66 9.55 -4.51
N ALA A 59 12.80 10.54 -3.63
CA ALA A 59 11.81 10.85 -2.60
C ALA A 59 10.90 11.99 -3.09
N VAL A 60 9.59 11.87 -2.87
CA VAL A 60 8.62 12.91 -3.27
C VAL A 60 7.61 13.13 -2.16
N GLN A 61 7.58 14.35 -1.62
CA GLN A 61 6.58 14.72 -0.63
C GLN A 61 5.22 14.88 -1.31
N ALA A 62 4.21 14.18 -0.79
CA ALA A 62 2.82 14.39 -1.18
C ALA A 62 1.87 13.86 -0.09
N ASN A 63 0.86 14.67 0.24
CA ASN A 63 -0.34 14.22 0.95
C ASN A 63 -1.27 13.51 -0.05
N VAL A 64 -1.59 12.23 0.21
CA VAL A 64 -2.45 11.43 -0.66
C VAL A 64 -3.93 11.83 -0.59
N ALA A 65 -4.35 12.53 0.47
CA ALA A 65 -5.72 13.02 0.62
C ALA A 65 -6.01 14.31 -0.19
N ASP A 66 -4.95 14.93 -0.73
CA ASP A 66 -5.02 16.17 -1.51
C ASP A 66 -4.83 15.90 -3.02
N THR A 67 -5.69 16.50 -3.84
CA THR A 67 -5.73 16.19 -5.28
C THR A 67 -4.52 16.75 -6.01
N ASP A 68 -4.14 17.99 -5.74
CA ASP A 68 -3.04 18.67 -6.45
C ASP A 68 -1.69 18.06 -6.07
N SER A 69 -1.51 17.74 -4.79
CA SER A 69 -0.38 16.98 -4.27
C SER A 69 -0.21 15.63 -4.96
N VAL A 70 -1.29 14.87 -5.15
CA VAL A 70 -1.24 13.59 -5.89
C VAL A 70 -0.91 13.81 -7.38
N GLN A 71 -1.46 14.84 -8.02
CA GLN A 71 -1.09 15.16 -9.41
C GLN A 71 0.40 15.49 -9.54
N ASN A 72 0.94 16.28 -8.61
CA ASN A 72 2.36 16.61 -8.57
C ASN A 72 3.24 15.38 -8.34
N LEU A 73 2.84 14.45 -7.46
CA LEU A 73 3.53 13.17 -7.27
C LEU A 73 3.65 12.38 -8.58
N MET A 74 2.54 12.18 -9.29
CA MET A 74 2.54 11.42 -10.53
C MET A 74 3.27 12.15 -11.66
N LYS A 75 3.17 13.49 -11.72
CA LYS A 75 3.92 14.31 -12.67
C LYS A 75 5.42 14.16 -12.45
N THR A 76 5.91 14.29 -11.22
CA THR A 76 7.34 14.13 -10.91
C THR A 76 7.83 12.72 -11.26
N ALA A 77 7.04 11.68 -10.99
CA ALA A 77 7.37 10.31 -11.39
C ALA A 77 7.52 10.20 -12.92
N LEU A 78 6.57 10.75 -13.67
CA LEU A 78 6.59 10.74 -15.14
C LEU A 78 7.73 11.56 -15.74
N ASP A 79 7.99 12.76 -15.22
CA ASP A 79 9.06 13.61 -15.70
C ASP A 79 10.44 12.97 -15.45
N THR A 80 10.57 12.20 -14.36
CA THR A 80 11.84 11.56 -13.98
C THR A 80 12.07 10.24 -14.74
N TYR A 81 11.05 9.39 -14.85
CA TYR A 81 11.20 8.01 -15.34
C TYR A 81 10.45 7.70 -16.64
N GLY A 82 9.62 8.62 -17.14
CA GLY A 82 8.93 8.51 -18.43
C GLY A 82 7.69 7.59 -18.44
N SER A 83 7.52 6.75 -17.42
CA SER A 83 6.37 5.85 -17.25
C SER A 83 5.92 5.79 -15.80
N ILE A 84 4.72 5.24 -15.59
CA ILE A 84 4.30 4.70 -14.30
C ILE A 84 3.72 3.32 -14.58
N ASP A 85 4.45 2.28 -14.17
CA ASP A 85 4.07 0.89 -14.43
C ASP A 85 3.38 0.26 -13.23
N ILE A 86 3.78 0.65 -12.02
CA ILE A 86 3.31 0.09 -10.76
C ILE A 86 2.89 1.24 -9.83
N LEU A 87 1.69 1.14 -9.28
CA LEU A 87 1.23 1.96 -8.16
C LEU A 87 0.96 1.06 -6.96
N VAL A 88 1.60 1.37 -5.82
CA VAL A 88 1.29 0.74 -4.54
C VAL A 88 0.66 1.77 -3.61
N ASN A 89 -0.63 1.60 -3.37
CA ASN A 89 -1.40 2.41 -2.43
C ASN A 89 -1.24 1.82 -1.02
N ASN A 90 -0.18 2.24 -0.33
CA ASN A 90 0.17 1.79 1.03
C ASN A 90 -0.07 2.88 2.10
N ALA A 91 -0.07 4.17 1.74
CA ALA A 91 -0.31 5.23 2.70
C ALA A 91 -1.63 5.01 3.48
N GLY A 92 -1.56 5.19 4.80
CA GLY A 92 -2.72 5.07 5.66
C GLY A 92 -2.40 5.44 7.11
N ILE A 93 -3.45 5.79 7.85
CA ILE A 93 -3.41 6.13 9.26
C ILE A 93 -4.54 5.43 10.02
N THR A 94 -4.45 5.42 11.34
CA THR A 94 -5.51 4.99 12.25
C THR A 94 -5.87 6.11 13.22
N ARG A 95 -7.13 6.11 13.66
CA ARG A 95 -7.71 6.96 14.70
C ARG A 95 -8.72 6.09 15.46
N ASP A 96 -8.18 5.22 16.30
CA ASP A 96 -8.97 4.18 16.94
C ASP A 96 -9.76 4.75 18.11
N ASN A 97 -11.07 4.54 18.09
CA ASN A 97 -11.98 4.97 19.13
C ASN A 97 -13.27 4.14 19.08
N LEU A 98 -13.94 3.97 20.23
CA LEU A 98 -15.25 3.33 20.24
C LEU A 98 -16.25 4.18 19.45
N LEU A 99 -17.15 3.54 18.70
CA LEU A 99 -18.09 4.23 17.80
C LEU A 99 -18.83 5.40 18.46
N MET A 100 -19.30 5.23 19.70
CA MET A 100 -20.02 6.26 20.46
C MET A 100 -19.18 7.50 20.80
N ARG A 101 -17.84 7.37 20.80
CA ARG A 101 -16.89 8.42 21.19
C ARG A 101 -16.06 8.94 20.02
N MET A 102 -16.13 8.27 18.88
CA MET A 102 -15.41 8.65 17.68
C MET A 102 -15.89 10.01 17.23
N LYS A 103 -14.94 10.92 17.04
CA LYS A 103 -15.22 12.25 16.53
C LYS A 103 -15.26 12.25 15.01
N ASP A 104 -15.94 13.23 14.44
CA ASP A 104 -16.04 13.39 12.98
C ASP A 104 -14.67 13.62 12.34
N ASP A 105 -13.75 14.34 12.99
CA ASP A 105 -12.39 14.55 12.50
C ASP A 105 -11.56 13.25 12.51
N GLU A 106 -11.70 12.42 13.54
CA GLU A 106 -11.09 11.08 13.59
C GLU A 106 -11.61 10.16 12.48
N TRP A 107 -12.89 10.28 12.14
CA TRP A 107 -13.51 9.57 11.01
C TRP A 107 -12.97 10.09 9.67
N ASP A 108 -13.05 11.40 9.46
CA ASP A 108 -12.68 12.07 8.21
C ASP A 108 -11.20 11.90 7.89
N ASP A 109 -10.31 12.02 8.87
CA ASP A 109 -8.86 11.79 8.72
C ASP A 109 -8.57 10.43 8.08
N VAL A 110 -9.20 9.38 8.63
CA VAL A 110 -8.99 7.99 8.21
C VAL A 110 -9.64 7.74 6.84
N ILE A 111 -10.87 8.21 6.60
CA ILE A 111 -11.53 8.04 5.31
C ILE A 111 -10.78 8.79 4.20
N ASN A 112 -10.36 10.02 4.47
CA ASN A 112 -9.65 10.85 3.49
C ASN A 112 -8.29 10.25 3.12
N THR A 113 -7.52 9.77 4.10
CA THR A 113 -6.20 9.21 3.84
C THR A 113 -6.29 7.81 3.23
N ASN A 114 -7.10 6.92 3.82
CA ASN A 114 -7.03 5.49 3.54
C ASN A 114 -7.96 5.03 2.40
N LEU A 115 -9.00 5.79 2.07
CA LEU A 115 -9.93 5.45 0.99
C LEU A 115 -9.91 6.49 -0.13
N LYS A 116 -10.15 7.77 0.18
CA LYS A 116 -10.07 8.83 -0.83
C LYS A 116 -8.66 8.93 -1.41
N GLY A 117 -7.60 8.77 -0.61
CA GLY A 117 -6.23 8.77 -1.12
C GLY A 117 -5.96 7.66 -2.14
N VAL A 118 -6.46 6.44 -1.89
CA VAL A 118 -6.38 5.32 -2.84
C VAL A 118 -7.12 5.65 -4.13
N PHE A 119 -8.30 6.25 -4.04
CA PHE A 119 -9.06 6.72 -5.20
C PHE A 119 -8.29 7.78 -5.99
N LEU A 120 -7.76 8.81 -5.34
CA LEU A 120 -7.03 9.90 -6.00
C LEU A 120 -5.78 9.39 -6.71
N CYS A 121 -4.95 8.58 -6.04
CA CYS A 121 -3.74 8.01 -6.63
C CYS A 121 -4.06 7.09 -7.82
N THR A 122 -5.07 6.22 -7.67
CA THR A 122 -5.52 5.32 -8.75
C THR A 122 -6.03 6.11 -9.96
N LYS A 123 -6.85 7.14 -9.73
CA LYS A 123 -7.35 8.03 -10.78
C LYS A 123 -6.20 8.73 -11.51
N ALA A 124 -5.19 9.19 -10.77
CA ALA A 124 -4.06 9.94 -11.34
C ALA A 124 -3.17 9.09 -12.28
N VAL A 125 -2.96 7.81 -11.99
CA VAL A 125 -2.15 6.93 -12.86
C VAL A 125 -2.92 6.37 -14.06
N THR A 126 -4.26 6.34 -13.98
CA THR A 126 -5.12 5.64 -14.95
C THR A 126 -4.88 6.11 -16.39
N ARG A 127 -4.86 7.43 -16.66
CA ARG A 127 -4.67 7.95 -18.02
C ARG A 127 -3.35 7.47 -18.63
N GLN A 128 -2.27 7.51 -17.85
CA GLN A 128 -0.96 7.09 -18.30
C GLN A 128 -0.92 5.57 -18.56
N MET A 129 -1.38 4.76 -17.60
CA MET A 129 -1.41 3.30 -17.74
C MET A 129 -2.29 2.85 -18.91
N MET A 130 -3.40 3.55 -19.19
CA MET A 130 -4.25 3.27 -20.36
C MET A 130 -3.53 3.55 -21.68
N LYS A 131 -2.73 4.63 -21.75
CA LYS A 131 -1.90 4.95 -22.92
C LYS A 131 -0.80 3.89 -23.12
N GLN A 132 -0.19 3.44 -22.02
CA GLN A 132 0.80 2.36 -22.00
C GLN A 132 0.19 0.98 -22.36
N ARG A 133 -1.12 0.81 -22.16
CA ARG A 133 -1.82 -0.49 -22.23
C ARG A 133 -1.19 -1.57 -21.34
N ALA A 134 -0.69 -1.13 -20.19
CA ALA A 134 -0.10 -1.97 -19.16
C ALA A 134 -0.05 -1.20 -17.84
N GLY A 135 -0.33 -1.89 -16.74
CA GLY A 135 -0.16 -1.33 -15.40
C GLY A 135 -0.45 -2.35 -14.30
N ARG A 136 0.07 -2.10 -13.11
CA ARG A 136 -0.23 -2.84 -11.88
C ARG A 136 -0.61 -1.85 -10.79
N ILE A 137 -1.77 -2.04 -10.18
CA ILE A 137 -2.22 -1.26 -9.03
C ILE A 137 -2.42 -2.24 -7.88
N ILE A 138 -1.65 -2.05 -6.81
CA ILE A 138 -1.69 -2.89 -5.61
C ILE A 138 -2.15 -2.03 -4.44
N ASN A 139 -3.31 -2.37 -3.88
CA ASN A 139 -3.89 -1.64 -2.77
C ASN A 139 -3.64 -2.38 -1.45
N ILE A 140 -3.00 -1.72 -0.49
CA ILE A 140 -2.83 -2.29 0.84
C ILE A 140 -4.09 -2.03 1.66
N SER A 141 -4.93 -3.06 1.79
CA SER A 141 -6.08 -3.10 2.66
C SER A 141 -5.66 -3.48 4.10
N SER A 142 -6.45 -4.27 4.81
CA SER A 142 -6.15 -4.88 6.11
C SER A 142 -7.14 -6.00 6.38
N ILE A 143 -6.74 -6.98 7.19
CA ILE A 143 -7.62 -8.08 7.59
C ILE A 143 -8.87 -7.60 8.32
N VAL A 144 -8.78 -6.47 9.04
CA VAL A 144 -9.93 -5.86 9.71
C VAL A 144 -10.93 -5.27 8.71
N GLY A 145 -10.51 -4.96 7.48
CA GLY A 145 -11.42 -4.62 6.38
C GLY A 145 -12.24 -5.81 5.88
N VAL A 146 -11.87 -7.03 6.25
CA VAL A 146 -12.60 -8.27 5.94
C VAL A 146 -13.45 -8.71 7.12
N ALA A 147 -12.87 -8.77 8.33
CA ALA A 147 -13.51 -9.35 9.51
C ALA A 147 -14.10 -8.32 10.48
N GLY A 148 -13.79 -7.04 10.32
CA GLY A 148 -14.05 -6.00 11.32
C GLY A 148 -13.06 -6.03 12.49
N ASN A 149 -13.08 -4.96 13.29
CA ASN A 149 -12.38 -4.90 14.57
C ASN A 149 -13.03 -3.83 15.46
N ALA A 150 -13.19 -4.12 16.75
CA ALA A 150 -13.80 -3.19 17.68
C ALA A 150 -12.91 -1.95 17.85
N GLY A 151 -13.54 -0.76 17.92
CA GLY A 151 -12.82 0.50 18.03
C GLY A 151 -12.24 1.06 16.73
N GLN A 152 -12.52 0.42 15.59
CA GLN A 152 -11.93 0.79 14.29
C GLN A 152 -12.99 1.04 13.21
N ALA A 153 -14.16 1.60 13.56
CA ALA A 153 -15.26 1.78 12.60
C ALA A 153 -14.83 2.53 11.32
N ASN A 154 -14.09 3.63 11.47
CA ASN A 154 -13.49 4.40 10.38
C ASN A 154 -12.49 3.60 9.54
N TYR A 155 -11.56 2.89 10.18
CA TYR A 155 -10.50 2.14 9.51
C TYR A 155 -11.02 0.89 8.80
N VAL A 156 -11.94 0.15 9.44
CA VAL A 156 -12.66 -0.98 8.84
C VAL A 156 -13.45 -0.50 7.61
N ALA A 157 -14.22 0.59 7.74
CA ALA A 157 -14.97 1.15 6.61
C ALA A 157 -14.04 1.54 5.45
N ALA A 158 -12.92 2.21 5.74
CA ALA A 158 -11.94 2.57 4.72
C ALA A 158 -11.32 1.34 4.03
N LYS A 159 -10.81 0.37 4.81
CA LYS A 159 -10.10 -0.80 4.28
C LYS A 159 -11.03 -1.79 3.57
N ALA A 160 -12.28 -1.93 4.01
CA ALA A 160 -13.34 -2.63 3.26
C ALA A 160 -13.68 -1.89 1.96
N GLY A 161 -13.79 -0.56 2.01
CA GLY A 161 -13.98 0.30 0.84
C GLY A 161 -12.88 0.14 -0.21
N VAL A 162 -11.62 -0.01 0.22
CA VAL A 162 -10.48 -0.29 -0.67
C VAL A 162 -10.64 -1.63 -1.40
N ILE A 163 -11.18 -2.66 -0.75
CA ILE A 163 -11.49 -3.94 -1.40
C ILE A 163 -12.58 -3.75 -2.47
N GLY A 164 -13.63 -2.98 -2.15
CA GLY A 164 -14.67 -2.61 -3.11
C GLY A 164 -14.12 -1.83 -4.32
N LEU A 165 -13.28 -0.81 -4.06
CA LEU A 165 -12.65 0.01 -5.09
C LEU A 165 -11.72 -0.83 -5.99
N THR A 166 -11.00 -1.78 -5.40
CA THR A 166 -10.16 -2.75 -6.15
C THR A 166 -10.99 -3.52 -7.17
N LYS A 167 -12.18 -4.00 -6.79
CA LYS A 167 -13.06 -4.77 -7.69
C LYS A 167 -13.57 -3.93 -8.86
N THR A 168 -14.10 -2.73 -8.60
CA THR A 168 -14.66 -1.88 -9.69
C THR A 168 -13.56 -1.40 -10.64
N THR A 169 -12.41 -0.97 -10.10
CA THR A 169 -11.29 -0.49 -10.95
C THR A 169 -10.64 -1.63 -11.73
N ALA A 170 -10.58 -2.85 -11.19
CA ALA A 170 -10.18 -4.03 -11.95
C ALA A 170 -11.07 -4.27 -13.17
N GLN A 171 -12.40 -4.18 -13.00
CA GLN A 171 -13.36 -4.35 -14.11
C GLN A 171 -13.21 -3.27 -15.18
N GLU A 172 -13.09 -2.01 -14.77
CA GLU A 172 -12.97 -0.87 -15.68
C GLU A 172 -11.67 -0.90 -16.50
N LEU A 173 -10.56 -1.30 -15.87
CA LEU A 173 -9.23 -1.15 -16.46
C LEU A 173 -8.69 -2.43 -17.14
N ALA A 174 -9.35 -3.58 -16.96
CA ALA A 174 -8.93 -4.88 -17.51
C ALA A 174 -8.74 -4.85 -19.04
N SER A 175 -9.64 -4.17 -19.78
CA SER A 175 -9.55 -4.07 -21.25
C SER A 175 -8.26 -3.39 -21.77
N ARG A 176 -7.51 -2.75 -20.87
CA ARG A 176 -6.23 -2.08 -21.13
C ARG A 176 -5.03 -2.79 -20.50
N ASN A 177 -5.19 -4.05 -20.06
CA ASN A 177 -4.17 -4.85 -19.38
C ASN A 177 -3.59 -4.19 -18.11
N ILE A 178 -4.45 -3.50 -17.38
CA ILE A 178 -4.12 -2.92 -16.08
C ILE A 178 -4.76 -3.82 -15.03
N LEU A 179 -3.93 -4.43 -14.19
CA LEU A 179 -4.39 -5.38 -13.17
C LEU A 179 -4.43 -4.66 -11.82
N VAL A 180 -5.56 -4.79 -11.12
CA VAL A 180 -5.78 -4.12 -9.84
C VAL A 180 -6.10 -5.18 -8.79
N ASN A 181 -5.27 -5.30 -7.76
CA ASN A 181 -5.45 -6.26 -6.68
C ASN A 181 -5.23 -5.59 -5.32
N ALA A 182 -5.73 -6.23 -4.28
CA ALA A 182 -5.50 -5.83 -2.91
C ALA A 182 -4.71 -6.88 -2.13
N ILE A 183 -3.96 -6.43 -1.14
CA ILE A 183 -3.37 -7.27 -0.10
C ILE A 183 -4.00 -6.84 1.23
N ALA A 184 -4.45 -7.79 2.04
CA ALA A 184 -5.01 -7.56 3.37
C ALA A 184 -4.05 -8.16 4.42
N PRO A 185 -3.12 -7.35 4.97
CA PRO A 185 -2.24 -7.79 6.04
C PRO A 185 -3.01 -8.05 7.33
N GLY A 186 -2.58 -9.08 8.06
CA GLY A 186 -2.90 -9.27 9.48
C GLY A 186 -1.97 -8.44 10.38
N PHE A 187 -1.57 -9.00 11.53
CA PHE A 187 -0.62 -8.33 12.41
C PHE A 187 0.83 -8.46 11.88
N ILE A 188 1.41 -7.33 11.49
CA ILE A 188 2.76 -7.22 10.95
C ILE A 188 3.65 -6.45 11.91
N THR A 189 4.87 -6.94 12.10
CA THR A 189 5.89 -6.31 12.92
C THR A 189 6.28 -4.96 12.32
N THR A 190 6.00 -3.88 13.03
CA THR A 190 6.36 -2.50 12.65
C THR A 190 6.73 -1.72 13.91
N GLU A 191 7.27 -0.50 13.75
CA GLU A 191 7.49 0.45 14.86
C GLU A 191 6.25 0.57 15.78
N MET A 192 5.03 0.41 15.24
CA MET A 192 3.77 0.51 16.01
C MET A 192 3.47 -0.72 16.87
N THR A 193 3.92 -1.92 16.48
CA THR A 193 3.65 -3.17 17.23
C THR A 193 4.75 -3.52 18.21
N GLU A 194 5.98 -3.04 17.99
CA GLU A 194 7.12 -3.29 18.87
C GLU A 194 6.91 -2.71 20.27
N GLY A 195 6.25 -1.56 20.37
CA GLY A 195 5.96 -0.87 21.64
C GLY A 195 4.76 -1.41 22.43
N LEU A 196 4.09 -2.47 21.98
CA LEU A 196 2.93 -3.01 22.67
C LEU A 196 3.31 -3.75 23.96
N PRO A 197 2.49 -3.64 25.03
CA PRO A 197 2.60 -4.45 26.23
C PRO A 197 2.60 -5.96 25.91
N GLU A 198 3.33 -6.74 26.70
CA GLU A 198 3.55 -8.17 26.43
C GLU A 198 2.26 -8.99 26.50
N ASP A 199 1.36 -8.65 27.42
CA ASP A 199 0.02 -9.23 27.54
C ASP A 199 -0.84 -9.01 26.29
N LEU A 200 -0.74 -7.82 25.69
CA LEU A 200 -1.43 -7.52 24.43
C LEU A 200 -0.80 -8.29 23.25
N LYS A 201 0.53 -8.40 23.22
CA LYS A 201 1.23 -9.21 22.21
C LYS A 201 0.84 -10.69 22.31
N GLU A 202 0.84 -11.27 23.51
CA GLU A 202 0.37 -12.65 23.73
C GLU A 202 -1.08 -12.83 23.30
N GLY A 203 -1.96 -11.86 23.60
CA GLY A 203 -3.35 -11.86 23.15
C GLY A 203 -3.49 -11.86 21.62
N MET A 204 -2.67 -11.07 20.92
CA MET A 204 -2.61 -11.07 19.46
C MET A 204 -2.13 -12.42 18.91
N LEU A 205 -1.03 -12.97 19.46
CA LEU A 205 -0.46 -14.23 18.98
C LEU A 205 -1.44 -15.41 19.09
N LYS A 206 -2.29 -15.43 20.12
CA LYS A 206 -3.35 -16.45 20.29
C LYS A 206 -4.41 -16.43 19.18
N GLN A 207 -4.57 -15.30 18.48
CA GLN A 207 -5.49 -15.17 17.36
C GLN A 207 -4.87 -15.64 16.03
N ILE A 208 -3.56 -15.85 15.98
CA ILE A 208 -2.82 -16.21 14.76
C ILE A 208 -2.49 -17.71 14.81
N PRO A 209 -3.03 -18.54 13.91
CA PRO A 209 -2.68 -19.97 13.86
C PRO A 209 -1.19 -20.27 13.70
N LEU A 210 -0.44 -19.45 12.94
CA LEU A 210 1.01 -19.57 12.83
C LEU A 210 1.78 -19.10 14.08
N ALA A 211 1.09 -18.59 15.11
CA ALA A 211 1.65 -18.15 16.38
C ALA A 211 2.83 -17.17 16.27
N LYS A 212 2.85 -16.35 15.22
CA LYS A 212 3.87 -15.33 14.98
C LYS A 212 3.29 -14.13 14.25
N LEU A 213 3.87 -12.96 14.51
CA LEU A 213 3.63 -11.77 13.69
C LEU A 213 4.27 -11.94 12.31
N GLY A 214 3.62 -11.42 11.29
CA GLY A 214 4.23 -11.29 9.96
C GLY A 214 5.33 -10.22 9.98
N GLN A 215 6.18 -10.24 8.95
CA GLN A 215 7.21 -9.23 8.72
C GLN A 215 6.80 -8.31 7.56
N PRO A 216 7.27 -7.05 7.52
CA PRO A 216 7.05 -6.15 6.38
C PRO A 216 7.41 -6.79 5.03
N GLU A 217 8.44 -7.64 5.01
CA GLU A 217 8.92 -8.37 3.84
C GLU A 217 7.92 -9.41 3.35
N ASP A 218 7.07 -9.98 4.21
CA ASP A 218 6.01 -10.90 3.79
C ASP A 218 4.99 -10.19 2.90
N ILE A 219 4.70 -8.93 3.20
CA ILE A 219 3.83 -8.07 2.37
C ILE A 219 4.57 -7.61 1.11
N ALA A 220 5.83 -7.21 1.24
CA ALA A 220 6.64 -6.74 0.11
C ALA A 220 6.80 -7.82 -0.99
N LYS A 221 7.00 -9.08 -0.61
CA LYS A 221 7.09 -10.21 -1.55
C LYS A 221 5.77 -10.42 -2.32
N ALA A 222 4.63 -10.28 -1.65
CA ALA A 222 3.33 -10.36 -2.32
C ALA A 222 3.07 -9.18 -3.27
N VAL A 223 3.55 -7.98 -2.91
CA VAL A 223 3.52 -6.83 -3.82
C VAL A 223 4.35 -7.10 -5.07
N VAL A 224 5.56 -7.65 -4.94
CA VAL A 224 6.39 -8.04 -6.10
C VAL A 224 5.67 -9.07 -6.95
N PHE A 225 5.06 -10.10 -6.34
CA PHE A 225 4.29 -11.10 -7.07
C PHE A 225 3.20 -10.44 -7.93
N PHE A 226 2.38 -9.55 -7.35
CA PHE A 226 1.35 -8.81 -8.09
C PHE A 226 1.88 -7.76 -9.07
N ALA A 227 3.09 -7.24 -8.85
CA ALA A 227 3.73 -6.30 -9.76
C ALA A 227 4.36 -7.00 -10.99
N SER A 228 4.63 -8.30 -10.88
CA SER A 228 5.34 -9.09 -11.89
C SER A 228 4.41 -9.73 -12.93
N ASP A 229 5.00 -10.35 -13.95
CA ASP A 229 4.28 -11.16 -14.93
C ASP A 229 3.72 -12.48 -14.36
N SER A 230 4.18 -12.90 -13.17
CA SER A 230 3.69 -14.10 -12.51
C SER A 230 2.20 -14.01 -12.10
N SER A 231 1.64 -12.80 -12.06
CA SER A 231 0.22 -12.57 -11.73
C SER A 231 -0.62 -12.09 -12.93
N ASN A 232 -0.19 -12.36 -14.17
CA ASN A 232 -0.82 -11.79 -15.38
C ASN A 232 -2.29 -12.15 -15.61
N TYR A 233 -2.81 -13.14 -14.89
CA TYR A 233 -4.21 -13.55 -14.95
C TYR A 233 -4.98 -13.29 -13.63
N ILE A 234 -4.45 -12.41 -12.77
CA ILE A 234 -5.03 -12.10 -11.47
C ILE A 234 -5.39 -10.62 -11.40
N THR A 235 -6.68 -10.31 -11.30
CA THR A 235 -7.21 -8.96 -11.09
C THR A 235 -8.49 -9.01 -10.27
N GLY A 236 -8.78 -7.95 -9.53
CA GLY A 236 -9.94 -7.84 -8.64
C GLY A 236 -9.85 -8.67 -7.36
N GLN A 237 -8.69 -9.30 -7.08
CA GLN A 237 -8.54 -10.22 -5.95
C GLN A 237 -8.04 -9.50 -4.70
N THR A 238 -8.32 -10.08 -3.53
CA THR A 238 -7.74 -9.67 -2.25
C THR A 238 -6.98 -10.85 -1.66
N LEU A 239 -5.66 -10.71 -1.53
CA LEU A 239 -4.81 -11.70 -0.89
C LEU A 239 -4.66 -11.40 0.60
N GLN A 240 -5.11 -12.31 1.46
CA GLN A 240 -4.92 -12.21 2.90
C GLN A 240 -3.52 -12.72 3.27
N ILE A 241 -2.79 -11.96 4.08
CA ILE A 241 -1.47 -12.33 4.59
C ILE A 241 -1.47 -12.05 6.09
N ASP A 242 -2.04 -12.98 6.85
CA ASP A 242 -2.39 -12.80 8.26
C ASP A 242 -2.01 -13.99 9.15
N GLY A 243 -1.31 -14.99 8.60
CA GLY A 243 -0.96 -16.20 9.33
C GLY A 243 -2.15 -17.10 9.68
N GLY A 244 -3.28 -16.96 8.98
CA GLY A 244 -4.49 -17.77 9.11
C GLY A 244 -5.54 -17.20 10.06
N MET A 245 -5.43 -15.93 10.46
CA MET A 245 -6.38 -15.30 11.39
C MET A 245 -7.81 -15.30 10.83
N VAL A 246 -7.96 -15.08 9.53
CA VAL A 246 -9.23 -15.11 8.81
C VAL A 246 -9.08 -16.03 7.61
N MET A 247 -10.14 -16.79 7.31
CA MET A 247 -10.22 -17.65 6.13
C MET A 247 -11.53 -17.30 5.42
N ALA A 248 -11.43 -16.80 4.18
CA ALA A 248 -12.55 -16.31 3.39
C ALA A 248 -12.50 -16.86 1.96
#